data_AF-A0A4P1S919-F1
#
_entry.id   AF-A0A4P1S919-F1
#
_cell.length_a   1.000
_cell.length_b   1.000
_cell.length_c   1.000
_cell.angle_alpha   90.00
_cell.angle_beta   90.00
_cell.angle_gamma   90.00
#
_symmetry.space_group_name_H-M   'P 1'
#
loop_
_entity.id
_entity.type
_entity.pdbx_description
1 polymer ?
#
loop_
_entity_poly.entity_id
_entity_poly.type
_entity_poly.pdbx_seq_one_letter_code
_entity_poly.pdbx_strand_id
1 'polypeptide(L)' 'MTYLIDAWLDRPQPYLRILDRNTGAVCVSLEGEALEELREQGDLDLQELSTNEPCVLKEQIRNLFLFSYARALRP' A
#
# COMPACT_ATOMS: atom_id res chain seq x y z
N MET A 1 12.67 6.13 9.75
CA MET A 1 11.80 6.49 8.62
C MET A 1 10.43 5.96 8.95
N THR A 2 9.46 6.85 9.17
CA THR A 2 8.11 6.47 9.57
C THR A 2 7.21 6.75 8.37
N TYR A 3 6.56 5.71 7.87
CA TYR A 3 5.64 5.80 6.73
C TYR A 3 4.20 5.67 7.24
N LEU A 4 3.24 6.16 6.46
CA LEU A 4 1.81 6.04 6.73
C LEU A 4 1.12 5.39 5.54
N ILE A 5 0.13 4.55 5.81
CA ILE A 5 -0.75 4.00 4.79
C ILE A 5 -2.00 4.88 4.75
N ASP A 6 -2.30 5.44 3.58
CA ASP A 6 -3.54 6.16 3.28
C ASP A 6 -4.31 5.34 2.24
N ALA A 7 -5.41 4.70 2.66
CA ALA A 7 -6.18 3.81 1.80
C ALA A 7 -7.68 4.08 1.96
N TRP A 8 -8.39 4.10 0.83
CA TRP A 8 -9.85 4.14 0.79
C TRP A 8 -10.34 3.20 -0.30
N LEU A 9 -10.83 2.05 0.12
CA LEU A 9 -11.06 0.91 -0.75
C LEU A 9 -12.56 0.73 -1.07
N ASP A 10 -13.45 1.32 -0.26
CA ASP A 10 -14.91 1.27 -0.46
C ASP A 10 -15.47 2.38 -1.37
N ARG A 11 -14.63 3.27 -1.92
CA ARG A 11 -15.08 4.36 -2.81
C ARG A 11 -15.15 3.89 -4.27
N PRO A 12 -15.91 4.56 -5.15
CA PRO A 12 -16.04 4.18 -6.57
C PRO A 12 -14.71 4.12 -7.35
N GLN A 13 -13.67 4.82 -6.90
CA GLN A 13 -12.33 4.78 -7.48
C GLN A 13 -11.31 4.47 -6.38
N PRO A 14 -11.20 3.22 -5.93
CA PRO A 14 -10.43 2.88 -4.75
C PRO A 14 -8.94 3.18 -4.94
N TYR A 15 -8.27 3.53 -3.83
CA TYR A 15 -6.85 3.84 -3.84
C TYR A 15 -6.16 3.36 -2.58
N LEU A 16 -4.85 3.13 -2.70
CA LEU A 16 -3.92 2.91 -1.60
C LEU A 16 -2.63 3.70 -1.86
N ARG A 17 -2.16 4.42 -0.85
CA ARG A 17 -0.96 5.24 -0.91
C ARG A 17 -0.09 5.02 0.31
N ILE A 18 1.23 5.13 0.10
CA ILE A 18 2.19 5.22 1.19
C ILE A 18 2.74 6.64 1.21
N LEU A 19 2.66 7.28 2.37
CA LEU A 19 3.14 8.64 2.61
C LEU A 19 4.36 8.61 3.53
N ASP A 20 5.36 9.44 3.26
CA ASP A 20 6.38 9.77 4.26
C ASP A 20 5.74 10.63 5.36
N ARG A 21 5.81 10.18 6.61
CA ARG A 21 5.10 10.83 7.73
C ARG A 21 5.61 12.24 8.02
N ASN A 22 6.86 12.54 7.71
CA ASN A 22 7.50 13.81 8.06
C ASN A 22 7.25 14.87 6.99
N THR A 23 7.20 14.47 5.73
CA THR A 23 7.09 15.37 4.58
C THR A 23 5.71 15.36 3.94
N GLY A 24 4.89 14.32 4.19
CA GLY A 24 3.62 14.09 3.50
C GLY A 24 3.79 13.66 2.04
N ALA A 25 5.02 13.39 1.60
CA ALA A 25 5.29 13.01 0.22
C ALA A 25 4.71 11.62 -0.09
N VAL A 26 4.06 11.49 -1.25
CA VAL A 26 3.57 10.18 -1.73
C VAL A 26 4.76 9.37 -2.24
N CYS A 27 5.09 8.29 -1.54
CA CYS A 27 6.15 7.37 -1.92
C CYS A 27 5.66 6.29 -2.89
N VAL A 28 4.42 5.83 -2.70
CA VAL A 28 3.76 4.81 -3.52
C VAL A 28 2.30 5.21 -3.72
N SER A 29 1.78 5.01 -4.93
CA SER A 29 0.36 5.19 -5.25
C SER A 29 -0.13 4.00 -6.08
N LEU A 30 -1.12 3.28 -5.55
CA LEU A 30 -1.74 2.12 -6.18
C LEU A 30 -3.22 2.43 -6.39
N GLU A 31 -3.63 2.41 -7.65
CA GLU A 31 -4.99 2.71 -8.10
C GLU A 31 -5.33 1.83 -9.31
N GLY A 32 -6.61 1.56 -9.53
CA GLY A 32 -7.09 0.78 -10.67
C GLY A 32 -6.48 -0.62 -10.73
N GLU A 33 -5.90 -0.98 -11.87
CA GLU A 33 -5.30 -2.31 -12.12
C GLU A 33 -4.24 -2.68 -11.08
N ALA A 34 -3.45 -1.71 -10.60
CA ALA A 34 -2.44 -1.94 -9.57
C ALA A 34 -3.02 -2.52 -8.29
N LEU A 35 -4.20 -2.01 -7.93
CA LEU A 35 -4.88 -2.35 -6.71
C LEU A 35 -5.63 -3.68 -6.87
N GLU A 36 -6.20 -3.93 -8.05
CA GLU A 36 -6.81 -5.23 -8.36
C GLU A 36 -5.78 -6.35 -8.39
N GLU A 37 -4.62 -6.16 -9.04
CA GLU A 37 -3.51 -7.13 -8.99
C GLU A 37 -3.08 -7.43 -7.55
N LEU A 38 -2.94 -6.40 -6.72
CA LEU A 38 -2.55 -6.54 -5.32
C LEU A 38 -3.59 -7.31 -4.50
N ARG A 39 -4.89 -7.13 -4.81
CA ARG A 39 -6.00 -7.91 -4.21
C ARG A 39 -5.99 -9.36 -4.69
N GLU A 40 -5.77 -9.60 -5.98
CA GLU A 40 -5.71 -10.94 -6.57
C GLU A 40 -4.54 -11.78 -6.03
N GLN A 41 -3.41 -11.15 -5.71
CA GLN A 41 -2.27 -11.82 -5.09
C GLN A 41 -2.53 -12.27 -3.65
N GLY A 42 -3.58 -11.76 -3.00
CA GLY A 42 -3.88 -12.05 -1.60
C GLY A 42 -2.92 -11.38 -0.61
N ASP A 43 -2.01 -10.52 -1.09
CA ASP A 43 -1.09 -9.72 -0.26
C ASP A 43 -1.79 -8.53 0.42
N LEU A 44 -3.07 -8.29 0.11
CA LEU A 44 -3.88 -7.24 0.69
C LEU A 44 -4.96 -7.81 1.63
N ASP A 45 -4.61 -8.08 2.88
CA ASP A 45 -5.63 -8.25 3.91
C ASP A 45 -6.05 -6.88 4.46
N LEU A 46 -7.27 -6.47 4.13
CA LEU A 46 -7.88 -5.21 4.55
C LEU A 46 -7.93 -5.07 6.08
N GLN A 47 -8.02 -6.19 6.81
CA GLN A 47 -8.00 -6.19 8.27
C GLN A 47 -6.61 -5.89 8.81
N GLU A 48 -5.57 -6.36 8.12
CA GLU A 48 -4.18 -6.09 8.50
C GLU A 48 -3.76 -4.65 8.24
N LEU A 49 -4.34 -3.99 7.23
CA LEU A 49 -4.10 -2.56 6.98
C LEU A 49 -4.66 -1.65 8.08
N SER A 50 -5.62 -2.14 8.86
CA SER A 50 -6.26 -1.40 9.97
C SER A 50 -5.56 -1.63 11.32
N THR A 51 -4.51 -2.45 11.36
CA THR A 51 -3.78 -2.73 12.60
C THR A 51 -2.93 -1.55 13.04
N ASN A 52 -2.85 -1.36 14.36
CA ASN A 52 -1.92 -0.41 14.98
C ASN A 52 -0.65 -1.11 15.48
N GLU A 53 -0.49 -2.41 15.25
CA GLU A 53 0.71 -3.14 15.67
C GLU A 53 1.93 -2.72 14.83
N PRO A 54 2.97 -2.13 15.44
CA PRO A 54 4.08 -1.54 14.69
C PRO A 54 4.87 -2.54 13.83
N CYS A 55 5.02 -3.78 14.30
CA CYS A 55 5.71 -4.83 13.56
C CYS A 55 4.95 -5.20 12.29
N VAL A 56 3.63 -5.42 12.41
CA VAL A 56 2.77 -5.77 11.27
C VAL A 56 2.75 -4.61 10.27
N LEU A 57 2.52 -3.38 10.73
CA LEU A 57 2.50 -2.20 9.86
C LEU A 57 3.81 -2.03 9.08
N LYS A 58 4.95 -2.27 9.72
CA LYS A 58 6.27 -2.18 9.06
C LYS A 58 6.42 -3.23 7.94
N GLU A 59 5.96 -4.45 8.18
CA GLU A 59 6.00 -5.52 7.18
C GLU A 59 5.04 -5.22 6.02
N GLN A 60 3.83 -4.72 6.31
CA GLN A 60 2.87 -4.30 5.28
C GLN A 60 3.45 -3.22 4.37
N ILE A 61 4.03 -2.17 4.96
CA ILE A 61 4.66 -1.09 4.20
C ILE A 61 5.79 -1.64 3.32
N ARG A 62 6.62 -2.54 3.86
CA ARG A 62 7.70 -3.18 3.09
C ARG A 62 7.15 -3.97 1.89
N ASN A 63 6.12 -4.78 2.10
CA ASN A 63 5.51 -5.59 1.05
C ASN A 63 4.90 -4.71 -0.05
N LEU A 64 4.20 -3.64 0.31
CA LEU A 64 3.65 -2.68 -0.64
C LEU A 64 4.73 -1.97 -1.47
N PHE A 65 5.87 -1.61 -0.86
CA PHE A 65 7.02 -1.07 -1.60
C PHE A 65 7.59 -2.10 -2.58
N LEU A 66 7.76 -3.36 -2.14
CA LEU A 66 8.28 -4.43 -3.00
C LEU A 66 7.34 -4.72 -4.16
N PHE A 67 6.03 -4.80 -3.91
CA PHE A 67 5.01 -4.94 -4.95
C PHE A 67 5.09 -3.81 -5.97
N SER A 68 5.09 -2.56 -5.50
CA SER A 68 5.17 -1.39 -6.36
C SER A 68 6.43 -1.39 -7.21
N TYR A 69 7.58 -1.76 -6.62
CA TYR A 69 8.86 -1.83 -7.33
C TYR A 69 8.87 -2.96 -8.37
N ALA A 70 8.44 -4.17 -8.00
CA ALA A 70 8.37 -5.30 -8.91
C ALA A 70 7.46 -5.03 -10.10
N ARG A 71 6.32 -4.35 -9.86
CA ARG A 71 5.39 -3.94 -10.92
C ARG A 71 6.00 -2.89 -11.85
N ALA A 72 6.73 -1.91 -11.31
CA ALA A 72 7.43 -0.90 -12.11
C ALA A 72 8.57 -1.46 -12.98
N LEU A 73 9.08 -2.66 -12.65
CA LEU A 73 10.12 -3.35 -13.42
C LEU A 73 9.57 -4.26 -14.54
N ARG A 74 8.25 -4.44 -14.65
CA ARG A 74 7.68 -5.26 -15.73
C ARG A 74 7.85 -4.55 -17.08
N PRO A 75 8.25 -5.27 -18.14
CA PRO A 75 8.51 -4.70 -19.47
C PRO A 75 7.23 -4.23 -20.18
#